data_AF-A0A8T4XYP2-F1
#
_entry.id   AF-A0A8T4XYP2-F1
#
_cell.length_a   1.000
_cell.length_b   1.000
_cell.length_c   1.000
_cell.angle_alpha   90.00
_cell.angle_beta   90.00
_cell.angle_gamma   90.00
#
_symmetry.space_group_name_H-M   'P 1'
#
loop_
_entity.id
_entity.type
_entity.pdbx_description
1 polymer ?
#
loop_
_entity_poly.entity_id
_entity_poly.type
_entity_poly.pdbx_seq_one_letter_code
_entity_poly.pdbx_strand_id
1 'polypeptide(L)'
;MSVKQQRFKISPTGRGAIFKLKRWFYLTFYTKNMPDDVKERSRSVWLELSRRLIEEMNRRRASEKPTRITLEYEADPNNEFKPISVAVEVMEMKPIESFKVSLREEAIEAEEREKFKAQLVEMLRKARELGITPENLIEKNQ
;
A
#
# COMPACT_ATOMS: atom_id res chain seq x y z
N MET A 1 -32.15 -5.66 -13.76
CA MET A 1 -31.06 -5.72 -12.77
C MET A 1 -29.77 -5.43 -13.51
N SER A 2 -28.93 -4.53 -12.99
CA SER A 2 -27.63 -4.21 -13.62
C SER A 2 -26.54 -4.81 -12.74
N VAL A 3 -25.69 -5.65 -13.35
CA VAL A 3 -24.47 -6.13 -12.71
C VAL A 3 -23.52 -4.95 -12.57
N LYS A 4 -22.97 -4.76 -11.36
CA LYS A 4 -21.99 -3.75 -11.02
C LYS A 4 -20.74 -4.42 -10.49
N GLN A 5 -19.61 -3.76 -10.68
CA GLN A 5 -18.32 -4.23 -10.20
C GLN A 5 -17.64 -3.15 -9.37
N GLN A 6 -17.23 -3.51 -8.17
CA GLN A 6 -16.39 -2.67 -7.31
C GLN A 6 -15.00 -3.28 -7.21
N ARG A 7 -14.04 -2.63 -7.86
CA ARG A 7 -12.61 -2.98 -7.77
C ARG A 7 -11.91 -2.08 -6.76
N PHE A 8 -11.23 -2.66 -5.78
CA PHE A 8 -10.51 -1.92 -4.75
C PHE A 8 -9.04 -1.68 -5.12
N LYS A 9 -8.43 -0.65 -4.54
CA LYS A 9 -6.96 -0.49 -4.57
C LYS A 9 -6.31 -1.58 -3.73
N ILE A 10 -5.06 -1.95 -4.07
CA ILE A 10 -4.27 -2.90 -3.29
C ILE A 10 -4.20 -2.41 -1.84
N SER A 11 -4.39 -3.34 -0.91
CA SER A 11 -4.11 -3.13 0.50
C SER A 11 -2.80 -3.83 0.86
N PRO A 12 -2.00 -3.27 1.77
CA PRO A 12 -0.79 -3.92 2.26
C PRO A 12 -1.02 -5.30 2.87
N THR A 13 -2.23 -5.54 3.40
CA THR A 13 -2.64 -6.82 3.98
C THR A 13 -4.04 -7.23 3.52
N GLY A 14 -4.32 -8.53 3.51
CA GLY A 14 -5.65 -9.10 3.27
C GLY A 14 -6.69 -8.57 4.27
N ARG A 15 -6.32 -8.46 5.55
CA ARG A 15 -7.23 -7.84 6.56
C ARG A 15 -7.58 -6.39 6.21
N GLY A 16 -6.60 -5.61 5.75
CA GLY A 16 -6.82 -4.25 5.27
C GLY A 16 -7.75 -4.20 4.05
N ALA A 17 -7.64 -5.17 3.14
CA ALA A 17 -8.55 -5.29 2.00
C ALA A 17 -10.00 -5.57 2.44
N ILE A 18 -10.21 -6.52 3.35
CA ILE A 18 -11.53 -6.80 3.94
C ILE A 18 -12.10 -5.57 4.64
N PHE A 19 -11.27 -4.84 5.40
CA PHE A 19 -11.73 -3.65 6.10
C PHE A 19 -12.20 -2.54 5.14
N LYS A 20 -11.50 -2.35 4.01
CA LYS A 20 -11.94 -1.43 2.94
C LYS A 20 -13.28 -1.88 2.34
N LEU A 21 -13.43 -3.17 2.04
CA LEU A 21 -14.68 -3.74 1.53
C LEU A 21 -15.83 -3.51 2.54
N LYS A 22 -15.59 -3.78 3.83
CA LYS A 22 -16.54 -3.52 4.92
C LYS A 22 -16.99 -2.06 4.92
N ARG A 23 -16.05 -1.12 4.94
CA ARG A 23 -16.36 0.32 4.96
C ARG A 23 -17.20 0.72 3.74
N TRP A 24 -16.82 0.23 2.57
CA TRP A 24 -17.59 0.47 1.34
C TRP A 24 -19.01 -0.08 1.46
N PHE A 25 -19.19 -1.32 1.92
CA PHE A 25 -20.53 -1.91 2.10
C PHE A 25 -21.43 -1.04 2.98
N TYR A 26 -20.97 -0.63 4.16
CA TYR A 26 -21.78 0.19 5.06
C TYR A 26 -22.06 1.60 4.51
N LEU A 27 -21.13 2.17 3.74
CA LEU A 27 -21.34 3.46 3.08
C LEU A 27 -22.32 3.38 1.92
N THR A 28 -22.40 2.24 1.22
CA THR A 28 -23.23 2.08 0.01
C THR A 28 -24.62 1.52 0.32
N PHE A 29 -24.73 0.56 1.23
CA PHE A 29 -25.96 -0.22 1.46
C PHE A 29 -26.57 -0.03 2.84
N TYR A 30 -25.89 0.68 3.75
CA TYR A 30 -26.35 0.91 5.12
C TYR A 30 -26.47 2.42 5.42
N THR A 31 -27.08 3.15 4.50
CA THR A 31 -27.29 4.61 4.62
C THR A 31 -28.63 4.92 5.30
N LYS A 32 -28.77 6.11 5.87
CA LYS A 32 -29.99 6.51 6.59
C LYS A 32 -31.26 6.50 5.72
N ASN A 33 -31.11 6.69 4.41
CA ASN A 33 -32.22 6.86 3.46
C ASN A 33 -32.81 5.53 2.95
N MET A 34 -32.30 4.39 3.42
CA MET A 34 -32.77 3.06 3.06
C MET A 34 -33.85 2.57 4.04
N PRO A 35 -34.87 1.82 3.57
CA PRO A 35 -35.80 1.10 4.44
C PRO A 35 -35.07 0.14 5.37
N ASP A 36 -35.53 0.03 6.63
CA ASP A 36 -34.84 -0.77 7.66
C ASP A 36 -34.86 -2.28 7.36
N ASP A 37 -35.92 -2.77 6.72
CA ASP A 37 -36.03 -4.16 6.27
C ASP A 37 -34.99 -4.50 5.19
N VAL A 38 -34.69 -3.57 4.28
CA VAL A 38 -33.67 -3.74 3.24
C VAL A 38 -32.27 -3.67 3.85
N LYS A 39 -32.06 -2.82 4.87
CA LYS A 39 -30.79 -2.74 5.61
C LYS A 39 -30.47 -4.05 6.31
N GLU A 40 -31.41 -4.62 7.05
CA GLU A 40 -31.17 -5.86 7.79
C GLU A 40 -30.96 -7.07 6.87
N ARG A 41 -31.70 -7.14 5.75
CA ARG A 41 -31.44 -8.15 4.70
C ARG A 41 -30.04 -8.00 4.11
N SER A 42 -29.68 -6.79 3.68
CA SER A 42 -28.35 -6.50 3.12
C SER A 42 -27.24 -6.80 4.12
N ARG A 43 -27.45 -6.49 5.41
CA ARG A 43 -26.51 -6.78 6.50
C ARG A 43 -26.33 -8.27 6.72
N SER A 44 -27.41 -9.05 6.68
CA SER A 44 -27.36 -10.50 6.85
C SER A 44 -26.56 -11.17 5.74
N VAL A 45 -26.82 -10.78 4.49
CA VAL A 45 -26.07 -11.22 3.31
C VAL A 45 -24.60 -10.81 3.38
N TRP A 46 -24.32 -9.57 3.80
CA TRP A 46 -22.95 -9.11 4.04
C TRP A 46 -22.21 -9.92 5.10
N LEU A 47 -22.87 -10.25 6.22
CA LEU A 47 -22.27 -11.05 7.28
C LEU A 47 -21.89 -12.44 6.76
N GLU A 48 -22.77 -13.08 5.99
CA GLU A 48 -22.48 -14.37 5.35
C GLU A 48 -21.29 -14.28 4.40
N LEU A 49 -21.29 -13.30 3.49
CA LEU A 49 -20.19 -13.07 2.56
C LEU A 49 -18.87 -12.82 3.29
N SER A 50 -18.89 -11.98 4.33
CA SER A 50 -17.71 -11.61 5.10
C SER A 50 -17.10 -12.82 5.82
N ARG A 51 -17.92 -13.70 6.38
CA ARG A 51 -17.47 -14.94 7.03
C ARG A 51 -16.77 -15.85 6.03
N ARG A 52 -17.43 -16.14 4.90
CA ARG A 52 -16.85 -16.98 3.83
C ARG A 52 -15.54 -16.42 3.29
N LEU A 53 -15.49 -15.10 3.09
CA LEU A 53 -14.28 -14.41 2.61
C LEU A 53 -13.12 -14.53 3.62
N ILE A 54 -13.40 -14.34 4.91
CA ILE A 54 -12.39 -14.44 5.98
C ILE A 54 -11.86 -15.87 6.08
N GLU A 55 -12.76 -16.86 6.11
CA GLU A 55 -12.40 -18.29 6.16
C GLU A 55 -11.50 -18.67 4.98
N GLU A 56 -11.86 -18.24 3.78
CA GLU A 56 -11.12 -18.53 2.57
C GLU A 56 -9.75 -17.85 2.53
N MET A 57 -9.66 -16.58 2.95
CA MET A 57 -8.36 -15.90 3.05
C MET A 57 -7.44 -16.54 4.08
N ASN A 58 -7.99 -16.97 5.21
CA ASN A 58 -7.21 -17.64 6.26
C ASN A 58 -6.70 -19.00 5.75
N ARG A 59 -7.54 -19.78 5.08
CA ARG A 59 -7.17 -21.06 4.45
C ARG A 59 -5.98 -20.91 3.50
N ARG A 60 -5.95 -19.81 2.73
CA ARG A 60 -4.88 -19.52 1.75
C ARG A 60 -3.70 -18.72 2.33
N ARG A 61 -3.68 -18.45 3.64
CA ARG A 61 -2.67 -17.61 4.31
C ARG A 61 -2.50 -16.23 3.64
N ALA A 62 -3.58 -15.66 3.12
CA ALA A 62 -3.60 -14.39 2.42
C ALA A 62 -3.75 -13.18 3.36
N SER A 63 -4.08 -13.42 4.64
CA SER A 63 -4.44 -12.37 5.60
C SER A 63 -3.35 -11.32 5.83
N GLU A 64 -2.07 -11.72 5.80
CA GLU A 64 -0.92 -10.81 5.95
C GLU A 64 -0.34 -10.33 4.62
N LYS A 65 -0.78 -10.89 3.49
CA LYS A 65 -0.20 -10.59 2.19
C LYS A 65 -0.89 -9.39 1.54
N PRO A 66 -0.16 -8.59 0.76
CA PRO A 66 -0.75 -7.57 -0.11
C PRO A 66 -1.87 -8.17 -0.94
N THR A 67 -3.05 -7.56 -0.88
CA THR A 67 -4.26 -8.16 -1.45
C THR A 67 -5.11 -7.08 -2.10
N ARG A 68 -5.68 -7.43 -3.26
CA ARG A 68 -6.75 -6.67 -3.91
C ARG A 68 -8.01 -7.51 -3.95
N ILE A 69 -9.14 -6.87 -3.67
CA ILE A 69 -10.46 -7.47 -3.76
C ILE A 69 -11.20 -6.82 -4.93
N THR A 70 -11.93 -7.64 -5.69
CA THR A 70 -12.89 -7.20 -6.69
C THR A 70 -14.22 -7.89 -6.38
N LEU A 71 -15.27 -7.10 -6.18
CA LEU A 71 -16.62 -7.58 -5.89
C LEU A 71 -17.52 -7.35 -7.10
N GLU A 72 -18.25 -8.38 -7.49
CA GLU A 72 -19.35 -8.28 -8.44
C GLU A 72 -20.66 -8.43 -7.69
N TYR A 73 -21.63 -7.56 -7.95
CA TYR A 73 -22.90 -7.52 -7.26
C TYR A 73 -24.00 -6.94 -8.13
N GLU A 74 -25.24 -7.26 -7.81
CA GLU A 74 -26.41 -6.61 -8.37
C GLU A 74 -26.93 -5.56 -7.40
N ALA A 75 -27.39 -4.44 -7.96
CA ALA A 75 -28.16 -3.44 -7.22
C ALA A 75 -29.55 -3.35 -7.84
N ASP A 76 -30.55 -3.76 -7.07
CA ASP A 76 -31.95 -3.59 -7.41
C ASP A 76 -32.38 -2.12 -7.31
N PRO A 77 -33.59 -1.74 -7.79
CA PRO A 77 -34.13 -0.39 -7.60
C PRO A 77 -34.20 0.03 -6.12
N ASN A 78 -34.37 -0.93 -5.21
CA ASN A 78 -34.38 -0.72 -3.76
C ASN A 78 -32.97 -0.69 -3.15
N ASN A 79 -31.92 -0.78 -3.98
CA ASN A 79 -30.52 -0.80 -3.59
C ASN A 79 -30.20 -1.92 -2.57
N GLU A 80 -30.91 -3.06 -2.65
CA GLU A 80 -30.62 -4.25 -1.84
C GLU A 80 -29.30 -4.88 -2.29
N PHE A 81 -28.47 -5.27 -1.32
CA PHE A 81 -27.16 -5.85 -1.60
C PHE A 81 -27.26 -7.32 -2.02
N LYS A 82 -26.92 -7.62 -3.28
CA LYS A 82 -26.86 -8.98 -3.82
C LYS A 82 -25.47 -9.29 -4.39
N PRO A 83 -24.54 -9.84 -3.60
CA PRO A 83 -23.21 -10.20 -4.09
C PRO A 83 -23.29 -11.41 -5.02
N ILE A 84 -22.59 -11.34 -6.15
CA ILE A 84 -22.45 -12.43 -7.12
C ILE A 84 -21.14 -13.18 -6.88
N SER A 85 -20.02 -12.46 -6.88
CA SER A 85 -18.69 -13.05 -6.81
C SER A 85 -17.69 -12.12 -6.11
N VAL A 86 -16.67 -12.71 -5.49
CA VAL A 86 -15.53 -11.97 -4.94
C VAL A 86 -14.24 -12.60 -5.46
N ALA A 87 -13.49 -11.84 -6.24
CA ALA A 87 -12.14 -12.20 -6.64
C ALA A 87 -11.12 -11.60 -5.65
N VAL A 88 -10.19 -12.45 -5.20
CA VAL A 88 -9.13 -12.07 -4.26
C VAL A 88 -7.79 -12.28 -4.96
N GLU A 89 -7.16 -11.18 -5.37
CA GLU A 89 -5.81 -11.15 -5.94
C GLU A 89 -4.81 -11.02 -4.78
N VAL A 90 -4.00 -12.07 -4.54
CA VAL A 90 -2.93 -12.06 -3.53
C VAL A 90 -1.60 -11.82 -4.21
N MET A 91 -0.82 -10.89 -3.70
CA MET A 91 0.40 -10.38 -4.34
C MET A 91 1.58 -10.41 -3.35
N GLU A 92 2.79 -10.34 -3.90
CA GLU A 92 4.00 -10.02 -3.14
C GLU A 92 4.38 -8.56 -3.37
N MET A 93 4.80 -7.87 -2.31
CA MET A 93 5.26 -6.49 -2.39
C MET A 93 6.75 -6.45 -2.09
N LYS A 94 7.52 -5.86 -3.01
CA LYS A 94 8.95 -5.63 -2.86
C LYS A 94 9.20 -4.13 -2.91
N PRO A 95 9.98 -3.56 -1.99
CA PRO A 95 10.36 -2.16 -2.07
C PRO A 95 11.21 -1.94 -3.32
N ILE A 96 10.85 -0.94 -4.12
CA ILE A 96 11.61 -0.55 -5.32
C ILE A 96 12.68 0.48 -4.93
N GLU A 97 12.32 1.44 -4.09
CA GLU A 97 13.17 2.52 -3.64
C GLU A 97 12.71 3.00 -2.26
N SER A 98 13.65 3.46 -1.45
CA SER A 98 13.39 4.10 -0.16
C SER A 98 14.16 5.42 -0.12
N PHE A 99 13.44 6.53 0.00
CA PHE A 99 14.05 7.85 0.19
C PHE A 99 13.44 8.51 1.42
N LYS A 100 14.26 9.29 2.13
CA LYS A 100 13.86 10.04 3.32
C LYS A 100 13.69 11.50 2.94
N VAL A 101 12.54 12.07 3.26
CA VAL A 101 12.27 13.50 3.07
C VAL A 101 12.40 14.18 4.43
N SER A 102 13.38 15.07 4.56
CA SER A 102 13.61 15.88 5.76
C SER A 102 13.05 17.28 5.55
N LEU A 103 12.33 17.80 6.53
CA LEU A 103 11.75 19.16 6.49
C LEU A 103 12.70 20.24 7.02
N ARG A 104 13.77 19.85 7.74
CA ARG A 104 14.76 20.76 8.29
C ARG A 104 15.99 20.78 7.39
N GLU A 105 16.34 21.97 6.90
CA GLU A 105 17.54 22.20 6.08
C GLU A 105 18.81 21.74 6.81
N GLU A 106 18.90 21.96 8.12
CA GLU A 106 20.01 21.49 8.97
C GLU A 106 20.24 19.97 8.89
N ALA A 107 19.17 19.19 8.74
CA ALA A 107 19.26 17.73 8.61
C ALA A 107 19.67 17.31 7.19
N ILE A 108 19.31 18.11 6.17
CA ILE A 108 19.73 17.92 4.78
C ILE A 108 21.23 18.24 4.67
N GLU A 109 21.65 19.40 5.18
CA GLU A 109 23.05 19.82 5.19
C GLU A 109 23.94 18.86 5.98
N ALA A 110 23.46 18.34 7.12
CA ALA A 110 24.19 17.34 7.89
C ALA A 110 24.38 16.05 7.08
N GLU A 111 23.33 15.55 6.42
CA GLU A 111 23.39 14.34 5.59
C GLU A 111 24.28 14.54 4.35
N GLU A 112 24.23 15.71 3.70
CA GLU A 112 25.12 16.08 2.60
C GLU A 112 26.57 16.19 3.07
N ARG A 113 26.84 16.86 4.19
CA ARG A 113 28.18 16.96 4.78
C ARG A 113 28.77 15.60 5.11
N GLU A 114 27.96 14.67 5.63
CA GLU A 114 28.43 13.29 5.87
C GLU A 114 28.77 12.57 4.58
N LYS A 115 27.91 12.66 3.54
CA LYS A 115 28.19 12.09 2.21
C LYS A 115 29.47 12.67 1.60
N PHE A 116 29.65 13.99 1.68
CA PHE A 116 30.86 14.68 1.21
C PHE A 116 32.12 14.24 1.97
N LYS A 117 32.05 14.13 3.31
CA LYS A 117 33.16 13.61 4.12
C LYS A 117 33.53 12.18 3.73
N ALA A 118 32.56 11.31 3.54
CA ALA A 118 32.80 9.93 3.11
C ALA A 118 33.47 9.86 1.73
N GLN A 119 33.01 10.68 0.78
CA GLN A 119 33.63 10.79 -0.55
C GLN A 119 35.07 11.32 -0.48
N LEU A 120 35.33 12.33 0.34
CA LEU A 120 36.68 12.88 0.57
C LEU A 120 37.63 11.84 1.16
N VAL A 121 37.18 11.09 2.17
CA VAL A 121 37.98 10.01 2.79
C VAL A 121 38.35 8.95 1.75
N GLU A 122 37.38 8.53 0.93
CA GLU A 122 37.61 7.55 -0.14
C GLU A 122 38.56 8.09 -1.22
N MET A 123 38.44 9.37 -1.57
CA MET A 123 39.33 10.02 -2.54
C MET A 123 40.76 10.13 -2.00
N LEU A 124 40.93 10.51 -0.73
CA LEU A 124 42.24 10.57 -0.07
C LEU A 124 42.89 9.18 0.04
N ARG A 125 42.09 8.13 0.31
CA ARG A 125 42.54 6.74 0.29
C ARG A 125 43.10 6.36 -1.08
N LYS A 126 42.36 6.66 -2.16
CA LYS A 126 42.79 6.40 -3.55
C LYS A 126 44.03 7.22 -3.94
N ALA A 127 44.10 8.49 -3.55
CA ALA A 127 45.28 9.33 -3.83
C ALA A 127 46.54 8.78 -3.15
N ARG A 128 46.42 8.31 -1.90
CA ARG A 128 47.51 7.66 -1.16
C ARG A 128 47.96 6.35 -1.82
N GLU A 129 47.04 5.54 -2.33
CA GLU A 129 47.36 4.32 -3.10
C GLU A 129 48.11 4.63 -4.40
N LEU A 130 47.81 5.77 -5.01
CA LEU A 130 48.47 6.24 -6.25
C LEU A 130 49.77 7.03 -6.00
N GLY A 131 50.21 7.17 -4.74
CA GLY A 131 51.41 7.94 -4.39
C GLY A 131 51.27 9.45 -4.62
N ILE A 132 50.05 9.96 -4.76
CA ILE A 132 49.76 11.38 -4.97
C ILE A 132 49.57 12.03 -3.60
N THR A 133 50.55 12.81 -3.15
CA THR A 133 50.39 13.70 -1.99
C THR A 133 49.77 15.03 -2.42
N PRO A 134 48.99 15.71 -1.55
CA PRO A 134 48.43 17.03 -1.84
C PRO A 134 49.51 18.06 -2.23
N GLU A 135 50.72 17.90 -1.70
CA GLU A 135 51.87 18.76 -1.98
C GLU A 135 52.29 18.70 -3.46
N ASN A 136 52.25 17.52 -4.09
CA ASN A 136 52.63 17.32 -5.50
C ASN A 136 51.67 17.95 -6.51
N LEU A 137 50.47 18.35 -6.09
CA LEU A 137 49.47 19.00 -6.94
C LEU A 137 49.62 20.54 -6.97
N ILE A 138 50.23 21.12 -5.94
CA ILE A 138 50.41 22.58 -5.82
C ILE A 138 51.59 23.06 -6.69
N GLU A 139 52.62 22.23 -6.85
CA GLU A 139 53.83 22.59 -7.61
C GLU A 139 53.64 22.61 -9.14
N LYS A 140 52.53 22.09 -9.69
CA LYS A 140 52.30 22.04 -11.15
C LYS A 140 51.62 23.29 -11.75
N ASN A 141 51.30 24.31 -10.95
CA ASN A 141 50.59 25.52 -11.39
C ASN A 141 51.36 26.84 -11.14
N GLN A 142 52.69 26.79 -10.97
CA GLN A 142 53.59 27.94 -11.14
C GLN A 142 54.36 27.79 -12.45
#